data_AF-A0A7K1YUU7-F1
#
_entry.id   AF-A0A7K1YUU7-F1
#
_cell.length_a   1.000
_cell.length_b   1.000
_cell.length_c   1.000
_cell.angle_alpha   90.00
_cell.angle_beta   90.00
_cell.angle_gamma   90.00
#
_symmetry.space_group_name_H-M   'P 1'
#
loop_
_entity.id
_entity.type
_entity.pdbx_description
1 polymer ?
#
loop_
_entity_poly.entity_id
_entity_poly.type
_entity_poly.pdbx_seq_one_letter_code
_entity_poly.pdbx_strand_id
1 'polypeptide(L)'
;MPGALNCDPEPPEAQALWRAAGRAGLAERLFEADRRLEGYEWYDRLDRITGIDTAITAYDGETWRLRDFPAPERKDAAGVPLPTRPAAIRMTLSVRTGDGSGRTLHLSADLAFAGEAWSWIGDALPLVTRDSTLEPHQLADILRRGYFSPSDDAGADSWSTQAQRFDEDALHIATSLLCGEDSALELSIAETVRREILHLVPNGRKVEISIHRPDIGVVLGDPAKTP
;
A
#
# COMPACT_ATOMS: atom_id res chain seq x y z
N MET A 1 23.90 17.61 24.08
CA MET A 1 22.78 16.65 24.12
C MET A 1 22.48 16.27 22.67
N PRO A 2 22.83 15.07 22.19
CA PRO A 2 22.34 14.64 20.89
C PRO A 2 20.82 14.48 21.04
N GLY A 3 20.05 15.22 20.24
CA GLY A 3 18.60 15.14 20.26
C GLY A 3 18.19 13.69 20.04
N ALA A 4 17.37 13.15 20.95
CA ALA A 4 16.70 11.89 20.71
C ALA A 4 15.89 12.05 19.43
N LEU A 5 16.33 11.43 18.33
CA LEU A 5 15.55 11.33 17.11
C LEU A 5 14.21 10.70 17.49
N ASN A 6 13.13 11.46 17.34
CA ASN A 6 11.79 10.90 17.48
C ASN A 6 11.60 10.01 16.25
N CYS A 7 11.61 8.70 16.46
CA CYS A 7 11.32 7.74 15.40
C CYS A 7 9.81 7.49 15.43
N ASP A 8 9.05 8.43 14.89
CA ASP A 8 7.59 8.35 14.72
C ASP A 8 7.37 8.19 13.20
N PRO A 9 7.39 6.95 12.68
CA PRO A 9 7.26 6.72 11.24
C PRO A 9 5.87 7.12 10.78
N GLU A 10 5.78 7.78 9.63
CA GLU A 10 4.50 8.14 9.03
C GLU A 10 3.64 6.89 8.78
N PRO A 11 2.30 6.98 8.78
CA PRO A 11 1.45 5.79 8.73
C PRO A 11 1.80 4.80 7.59
N PRO A 12 2.12 5.24 6.35
CA PRO A 12 2.61 4.34 5.29
C PRO A 12 3.95 3.66 5.63
N GLU A 13 4.92 4.41 6.17
CA GLU A 13 6.22 3.88 6.59
C GLU A 13 6.05 2.87 7.74
N ALA A 14 5.16 3.16 8.70
CA ALA A 14 4.80 2.26 9.77
C ALA A 14 4.23 0.94 9.23
N GLN A 15 3.29 0.97 8.28
CA GLN A 15 2.75 -0.26 7.68
C GLN A 15 3.85 -1.11 7.02
N ALA A 16 4.76 -0.47 6.28
CA ALA A 16 5.88 -1.16 5.63
C ALA A 16 6.85 -1.76 6.66
N LEU A 17 7.17 -1.02 7.72
CA LEU A 17 8.00 -1.49 8.83
C LEU A 17 7.37 -2.68 9.56
N TRP A 18 6.09 -2.59 9.92
CA TRP A 18 5.36 -3.67 10.60
C TRP A 18 5.33 -4.94 9.77
N ARG A 19 5.15 -4.82 8.45
CA ARG A 19 5.23 -5.95 7.53
C ARG A 19 6.62 -6.58 7.52
N ALA A 20 7.67 -5.76 7.38
CA ALA A 20 9.06 -6.25 7.38
C ALA A 20 9.44 -6.93 8.71
N ALA A 21 9.02 -6.34 9.84
CA ALA A 21 9.22 -6.88 11.16
C ALA A 21 8.46 -8.20 11.37
N GLY A 22 7.22 -8.30 10.89
CA GLY A 22 6.43 -9.54 10.92
C GLY A 22 7.10 -10.67 10.15
N ARG A 23 7.59 -10.38 8.92
CA ARG A 23 8.35 -11.33 8.11
C ARG A 23 9.66 -11.79 8.78
N ALA A 24 10.27 -10.94 9.58
CA ALA A 24 11.49 -11.24 10.34
C ALA A 24 11.24 -11.89 11.71
N GLY A 25 9.97 -12.07 12.13
CA GLY A 25 9.63 -12.57 13.46
C GLY A 25 9.97 -11.60 14.60
N LEU A 26 10.00 -10.29 14.32
CA LEU A 26 10.40 -9.24 15.26
C LEU A 26 9.27 -8.28 15.64
N ALA A 27 8.06 -8.43 15.07
CA ALA A 27 6.94 -7.52 15.31
C ALA A 27 6.63 -7.31 16.81
N GLU A 28 6.62 -8.38 17.61
CA GLU A 28 6.29 -8.30 19.05
C GLU A 28 7.42 -7.71 19.92
N ARG A 29 8.57 -7.38 19.33
CA ARG A 29 9.80 -7.00 20.05
C ARG A 29 10.31 -5.61 19.68
N LEU A 30 9.63 -4.93 18.76
CA LEU A 30 10.00 -3.61 18.27
C LEU A 30 8.97 -2.61 18.78
N PHE A 31 9.41 -1.73 19.69
CA PHE A 31 8.57 -0.71 20.27
C PHE A 31 8.99 0.67 19.77
N GLU A 32 7.99 1.49 19.45
CA GLU A 32 8.18 2.90 19.19
C GLU A 32 8.52 3.65 20.49
N ALA A 33 9.27 4.74 20.36
CA ALA A 33 9.63 5.58 21.49
C ALA A 33 8.50 6.57 21.84
N ASP A 34 7.69 6.26 22.86
CA ASP A 34 6.77 7.19 23.51
C ASP A 34 7.44 7.94 24.67
N ARG A 35 7.75 9.21 24.42
CA ARG A 35 8.36 10.10 25.43
C ARG A 35 7.49 10.31 26.67
N ARG A 36 6.16 10.13 26.57
CA ARG A 36 5.24 10.31 27.71
C ARG A 36 5.47 9.26 28.81
N LEU A 37 6.11 8.15 28.47
CA LEU A 37 6.39 7.03 29.35
C LEU A 37 7.84 7.02 29.86
N GLU A 38 8.68 7.98 29.45
CA GLU A 38 10.06 8.09 29.95
C GLU A 38 10.10 8.29 31.47
N GLY A 39 11.04 7.61 32.14
CA GLY A 39 11.18 7.63 33.60
C GLY A 39 10.44 6.50 34.32
N TYR A 40 9.59 5.75 33.62
CA TYR A 40 9.04 4.51 34.16
C TYR A 40 10.04 3.36 33.97
N GLU A 41 10.46 2.74 35.06
CA GLU A 41 11.50 1.70 35.06
C GLU A 41 11.19 0.53 34.10
N TRP A 42 9.92 0.11 34.02
CA TRP A 42 9.51 -0.95 33.10
C TRP A 42 9.64 -0.54 31.64
N TYR A 43 9.40 0.74 31.33
CA TYR A 43 9.44 1.30 29.98
C TYR A 43 10.88 1.58 29.55
N ASP A 44 11.71 2.09 30.46
CA ASP A 44 13.13 2.38 30.25
C ASP A 44 13.99 1.14 30.01
N ARG A 45 13.48 -0.05 30.34
CA ARG A 45 14.11 -1.34 30.05
C ARG A 45 13.80 -1.89 28.65
N LEU A 46 12.88 -1.30 27.90
CA LEU A 46 12.49 -1.79 26.57
C LEU A 46 13.51 -1.39 25.49
N ASP A 47 13.74 -2.29 24.53
CA ASP A 47 14.42 -1.98 23.28
C ASP A 47 13.52 -1.05 22.45
N ARG A 48 14.03 0.12 22.05
CA ARG A 48 13.26 1.13 21.30
C ARG A 48 13.91 1.48 19.99
N ILE A 49 13.11 1.61 18.94
CA ILE A 49 13.60 2.13 17.66
C ILE A 49 13.83 3.65 17.80
N THR A 50 15.02 4.10 17.40
CA THR A 50 15.45 5.51 17.43
C THR A 50 15.73 6.08 16.05
N GLY A 51 15.66 5.26 15.00
CA GLY A 51 15.75 5.72 13.62
C GLY A 51 15.52 4.59 12.62
N ILE A 52 14.99 4.95 11.46
CA ILE A 52 14.73 4.06 10.32
C ILE A 52 15.42 4.68 9.11
N ASP A 53 16.20 3.88 8.38
CA ASP A 53 16.74 4.25 7.07
C ASP A 53 16.39 3.13 6.09
N THR A 54 15.71 3.49 5.00
CA THR A 54 15.29 2.54 3.97
C THR A 54 16.15 2.72 2.74
N ALA A 55 16.73 1.63 2.25
CA ALA A 55 17.49 1.58 1.00
C ALA A 55 16.74 0.76 -0.05
N ILE A 56 16.70 1.26 -1.27
CA ILE A 56 16.07 0.63 -2.43
C ILE A 56 17.16 0.25 -3.42
N THR A 57 17.24 -1.03 -3.76
CA THR A 57 18.09 -1.52 -4.84
C THR A 57 17.23 -1.68 -6.09
N ALA A 58 17.49 -0.85 -7.10
CA ALA A 58 16.86 -0.92 -8.41
C ALA A 58 17.28 -2.20 -9.16
N TYR A 59 16.59 -2.50 -10.26
CA TYR A 59 16.83 -3.74 -11.01
C TYR A 59 18.22 -3.80 -11.68
N ASP A 60 18.77 -2.65 -12.05
CA ASP A 60 20.13 -2.51 -12.57
C ASP A 60 21.22 -2.67 -11.48
N GLY A 61 20.82 -2.84 -10.22
CA GLY A 61 21.70 -3.00 -9.07
C GLY A 61 22.08 -1.70 -8.38
N GLU A 62 21.64 -0.54 -8.89
CA GLU A 62 21.91 0.73 -8.22
C GLU A 62 21.12 0.83 -6.91
N THR A 63 21.77 1.30 -5.85
CA THR A 63 21.14 1.41 -4.52
C THR A 63 21.02 2.86 -4.11
N TRP A 64 19.79 3.25 -3.81
CA TRP A 64 19.40 4.58 -3.38
C TRP A 64 18.91 4.53 -1.93
N ARG A 65 19.04 5.63 -1.21
CA ARG A 65 18.18 5.83 -0.04
C ARG A 65 16.78 6.13 -0.53
N LEU A 66 15.75 5.70 0.21
CA LEU A 66 14.34 5.92 -0.17
C LEU A 66 14.03 7.39 -0.45
N ARG A 67 14.52 8.31 0.39
CA ARG A 67 14.36 9.76 0.19
C ARG A 67 15.04 10.33 -1.06
N ASP A 68 16.06 9.62 -1.55
CA ASP A 68 16.83 10.01 -2.72
C ASP A 68 16.44 9.13 -3.93
N PHE A 69 15.52 8.18 -3.74
CA PHE A 69 15.10 7.28 -4.79
C PHE A 69 14.37 8.13 -5.83
N PRO A 70 14.73 8.03 -7.13
CA PRO A 70 13.98 8.67 -8.19
C PRO A 70 12.63 7.95 -8.27
N ALA A 71 11.73 8.37 -7.39
CA ALA A 71 10.40 7.83 -7.27
C ALA A 71 9.79 7.95 -8.65
N PRO A 72 9.11 6.91 -9.13
CA PRO A 72 8.64 6.96 -10.48
C PRO A 72 7.61 8.10 -10.57
N GLU A 73 7.95 9.15 -11.32
CA GLU A 73 7.01 10.21 -11.69
C GLU A 73 5.77 9.55 -12.30
N ARG A 74 4.72 9.45 -11.48
CA ARG A 74 3.32 9.36 -11.88
C ARG A 74 3.17 9.76 -13.34
N LYS A 75 2.72 8.81 -14.19
CA LYS A 75 2.78 8.92 -15.67
C LYS A 75 2.67 10.37 -16.10
N ASP A 76 3.66 10.85 -16.86
CA ASP A 76 3.53 12.17 -17.46
C ASP A 76 2.26 12.24 -18.32
N ALA A 77 1.91 13.44 -18.77
CA ALA A 77 0.79 13.64 -19.69
C ALA A 77 0.94 12.90 -21.05
N ALA A 78 2.00 12.09 -21.26
CA ALA A 78 2.33 11.33 -22.47
C ALA A 78 2.32 9.79 -22.29
N GLY A 79 2.11 9.25 -21.07
CA GLY A 79 1.71 7.86 -20.86
C GLY A 79 2.81 6.78 -20.87
N VAL A 80 4.06 7.09 -20.50
CA VAL A 80 5.18 6.13 -20.45
C VAL A 80 5.37 5.53 -19.03
N PRO A 81 5.62 4.21 -18.86
CA PRO A 81 5.64 3.56 -17.54
C PRO A 81 6.92 3.74 -16.71
N LEU A 82 6.72 3.48 -15.43
CA LEU A 82 7.65 3.59 -14.30
C LEU A 82 8.41 2.28 -14.03
N PRO A 83 9.63 2.30 -13.41
CA PRO A 83 10.42 1.09 -13.18
C PRO A 83 9.66 -0.04 -12.46
N THR A 84 9.80 -1.25 -13.02
CA THR A 84 8.96 -2.43 -12.85
C THR A 84 9.25 -3.24 -11.58
N ARG A 85 9.15 -2.64 -10.39
CA ARG A 85 9.47 -3.27 -9.07
C ARG A 85 10.97 -3.37 -8.77
N PRO A 86 11.44 -2.89 -7.60
CA PRO A 86 12.85 -2.97 -7.21
C PRO A 86 13.33 -4.41 -7.02
N ALA A 87 14.65 -4.60 -7.08
CA ALA A 87 15.29 -5.90 -6.82
C ALA A 87 15.33 -6.23 -5.32
N ALA A 88 15.55 -5.23 -4.47
CA ALA A 88 15.55 -5.41 -3.01
C ALA A 88 15.18 -4.13 -2.27
N ILE A 89 14.62 -4.28 -1.08
CA ILE A 89 14.38 -3.20 -0.13
C ILE A 89 14.99 -3.63 1.20
N ARG A 90 15.81 -2.76 1.80
CA ARG A 90 16.45 -3.01 3.09
C ARG A 90 16.13 -1.88 4.05
N MET A 91 15.53 -2.22 5.18
CA MET A 91 15.32 -1.29 6.29
C MET A 91 16.42 -1.48 7.32
N THR A 92 17.05 -0.38 7.73
CA THR A 92 18.05 -0.36 8.78
C THR A 92 17.47 0.37 9.98
N LEU A 93 17.29 -0.35 11.08
CA LEU A 93 16.74 0.17 12.32
C LEU A 93 17.88 0.47 13.29
N SER A 94 17.90 1.68 13.82
CA SER A 94 18.69 2.02 15.00
C SER A 94 17.86 1.70 16.23
N VAL A 95 18.37 0.88 17.14
CA VAL A 95 17.69 0.46 18.37
C VAL A 95 18.52 0.89 19.57
N ARG A 96 17.89 1.59 20.51
CA ARG A 96 18.44 1.82 21.85
C ARG A 96 17.92 0.73 22.78
N THR A 97 18.81 -0.05 23.36
CA THR A 97 18.46 -1.10 24.32
C THR A 97 18.26 -0.52 25.72
N GLY A 98 17.60 -1.28 26.61
CA GLY A 98 17.30 -0.83 27.97
C GLY A 98 18.52 -0.53 28.85
N ASP A 99 19.70 -1.04 28.49
CA ASP A 99 20.99 -0.70 29.14
C ASP A 99 21.65 0.57 28.59
N GLY A 100 20.99 1.25 27.65
CA GLY A 100 21.46 2.46 26.99
C GLY A 100 22.42 2.23 25.82
N SER A 101 22.77 0.98 25.50
CA SER A 101 23.59 0.67 24.34
C SER A 101 22.81 0.80 23.02
N GLY A 102 23.55 0.96 21.91
CA GLY A 102 22.99 1.04 20.57
C GLY A 102 23.19 -0.27 19.82
N ARG A 103 22.13 -0.74 19.15
CA ARG A 103 22.16 -1.88 18.24
C ARG A 103 21.58 -1.48 16.89
N THR A 104 22.13 -2.01 15.82
CA THR A 104 21.55 -1.90 14.47
C THR A 104 20.88 -3.21 14.09
N LEU A 105 19.66 -3.15 13.56
CA LEU A 105 18.96 -4.27 12.96
C LEU A 105 18.79 -4.02 11.45
N HIS A 106 18.95 -5.06 10.65
CA HIS A 106 18.68 -5.01 9.23
C HIS A 106 17.49 -5.92 8.92
N LEU A 107 16.44 -5.35 8.34
CA LEU A 107 15.27 -6.09 7.89
C LEU A 107 15.26 -6.13 6.37
N SER A 108 15.04 -7.33 5.82
CA SER A 108 14.67 -7.49 4.42
C SER A 108 13.20 -7.15 4.29
N ALA A 109 12.90 -6.07 3.58
CA ALA A 109 11.53 -5.65 3.31
C ALA A 109 11.16 -5.99 1.87
N ASP A 110 9.86 -6.18 1.63
CA ASP A 110 9.31 -6.42 0.30
C ASP A 110 8.44 -5.26 -0.19
N LEU A 111 8.21 -4.26 0.67
CA LEU A 111 7.39 -3.06 0.45
C LEU A 111 8.07 -1.82 1.06
N ALA A 112 8.00 -0.69 0.36
CA ALA A 112 8.28 0.65 0.85
C ALA A 112 7.35 1.66 0.16
N PHE A 113 7.33 2.91 0.64
CA PHE A 113 6.55 4.00 0.03
C PHE A 113 7.47 5.18 -0.26
N ALA A 114 7.55 5.60 -1.52
CA ALA A 114 8.39 6.72 -1.95
C ALA A 114 7.63 8.04 -2.07
N GLY A 115 6.32 8.07 -1.76
CA GLY A 115 5.49 9.28 -1.84
C GLY A 115 5.58 10.09 -0.56
N GLU A 116 5.56 11.42 -0.69
CA GLU A 116 5.64 12.36 0.44
C GLU A 116 4.27 12.72 1.05
N ALA A 117 3.17 12.17 0.53
CA ALA A 117 1.85 12.74 0.73
C ALA A 117 0.98 12.10 1.80
N TRP A 118 0.08 12.94 2.28
CA TRP A 118 -0.92 12.71 3.32
C TRP A 118 -2.29 12.54 2.68
N SER A 119 -3.08 11.61 3.22
CA SER A 119 -4.51 11.35 2.96
C SER A 119 -5.01 11.05 1.53
N TRP A 120 -4.23 11.27 0.47
CA TRP A 120 -4.68 10.99 -0.91
C TRP A 120 -3.99 9.79 -1.53
N ILE A 121 -4.80 8.82 -1.96
CA ILE A 121 -4.34 7.56 -2.58
C ILE A 121 -3.52 7.78 -3.84
N GLY A 122 -3.79 8.86 -4.56
CA GLY A 122 -3.11 9.16 -5.79
C GLY A 122 -1.61 9.43 -5.59
N ASP A 123 -1.23 10.00 -4.47
CA ASP A 123 0.17 10.29 -4.15
C ASP A 123 0.89 9.09 -3.51
N ALA A 124 0.19 7.97 -3.30
CA ALA A 124 0.83 6.74 -2.86
C ALA A 124 1.76 6.23 -3.97
N LEU A 125 3.05 6.11 -3.64
CA LEU A 125 4.06 5.52 -4.51
C LEU A 125 4.60 4.23 -3.86
N PRO A 126 3.80 3.13 -3.86
CA PRO A 126 4.26 1.85 -3.34
C PRO A 126 5.38 1.27 -4.21
N LEU A 127 6.46 0.88 -3.56
CA LEU A 127 7.56 0.12 -4.13
C LEU A 127 7.47 -1.32 -3.60
N VAL A 128 7.17 -2.28 -4.47
CA VAL A 128 7.08 -3.70 -4.09
C VAL A 128 8.15 -4.51 -4.81
N THR A 129 9.04 -5.19 -4.09
CA THR A 129 10.08 -6.07 -4.68
C THR A 129 9.50 -7.17 -5.56
N ARG A 130 10.21 -7.63 -6.60
CA ARG A 130 9.69 -8.64 -7.56
C ARG A 130 9.34 -10.00 -6.95
N ASP A 131 10.07 -10.41 -5.92
CA ASP A 131 9.91 -11.67 -5.20
C ASP A 131 8.86 -11.58 -4.08
N SER A 132 8.23 -10.41 -3.90
CA SER A 132 7.13 -10.26 -2.96
C SER A 132 5.95 -11.18 -3.30
N THR A 133 5.45 -11.86 -2.28
CA THR A 133 4.24 -12.69 -2.31
C THR A 133 2.97 -11.88 -1.96
N LEU A 134 3.07 -10.56 -1.94
CA LEU A 134 1.96 -9.66 -1.65
C LEU A 134 0.88 -9.81 -2.73
N GLU A 135 -0.36 -10.03 -2.31
CA GLU A 135 -1.51 -10.06 -3.22
C GLU A 135 -2.14 -8.66 -3.36
N PRO A 136 -2.84 -8.35 -4.47
CA PRO A 136 -3.45 -7.05 -4.68
C PRO A 136 -4.35 -6.58 -3.54
N HIS A 137 -5.19 -7.46 -2.99
CA HIS A 137 -6.07 -7.11 -1.88
C HIS A 137 -5.32 -6.79 -0.58
N GLN A 138 -4.15 -7.42 -0.36
CA GLN A 138 -3.31 -7.16 0.81
C GLN A 138 -2.62 -5.80 0.68
N LEU A 139 -2.12 -5.47 -0.51
CA LEU A 139 -1.56 -4.15 -0.77
C LEU A 139 -2.63 -3.06 -0.66
N ALA A 140 -3.84 -3.31 -1.16
CA ALA A 140 -4.96 -2.38 -1.03
C ALA A 140 -5.33 -2.12 0.44
N ASP A 141 -5.39 -3.14 1.29
CA ASP A 141 -5.60 -2.98 2.74
C ASP A 141 -4.46 -2.21 3.42
N ILE A 142 -3.21 -2.44 3.01
CA ILE A 142 -2.07 -1.65 3.51
C ILE A 142 -2.19 -0.17 3.10
N LEU A 143 -2.54 0.10 1.84
CA LEU A 143 -2.79 1.45 1.34
C LEU A 143 -3.93 2.13 2.11
N ARG A 144 -5.01 1.38 2.37
CA ARG A 144 -6.17 1.84 3.15
C ARG A 144 -5.80 2.27 4.56
N ARG A 145 -4.92 1.54 5.22
CA ARG A 145 -4.45 1.85 6.58
C ARG A 145 -3.41 2.98 6.62
N GLY A 146 -2.60 3.10 5.57
CA GLY A 146 -1.55 4.11 5.48
C GLY A 146 -2.02 5.47 4.98
N TYR A 147 -3.00 5.51 4.08
CA TYR A 147 -3.34 6.72 3.32
C TYR A 147 -4.80 7.16 3.41
N PHE A 148 -5.76 6.37 3.90
CA PHE A 148 -7.13 6.86 3.96
C PHE A 148 -7.34 7.81 5.14
N SER A 149 -7.70 9.05 4.82
CA SER A 149 -8.33 9.97 5.77
C SER A 149 -9.57 10.56 5.09
N PRO A 150 -10.78 10.36 5.64
CA PRO A 150 -11.97 10.96 5.08
C PRO A 150 -11.88 12.48 5.21
N SER A 151 -12.40 13.21 4.22
CA SER A 151 -12.64 14.65 4.35
C SER A 151 -13.95 14.89 5.09
N ASP A 152 -13.90 15.76 6.09
CA ASP A 152 -15.07 16.25 6.84
C ASP A 152 -15.61 17.58 6.27
N ASP A 153 -15.10 18.02 5.11
CA ASP A 153 -15.57 19.24 4.46
C ASP A 153 -17.05 19.11 4.10
N ALA A 154 -17.81 20.20 4.25
CA ALA A 154 -19.26 20.20 4.01
C ALA A 154 -19.66 19.83 2.57
N GLY A 155 -18.73 19.95 1.61
CA GLY A 155 -18.92 19.55 0.22
C GLY A 155 -18.40 18.15 -0.11
N ALA A 156 -17.79 17.45 0.85
CA ALA A 156 -17.31 16.10 0.66
C ALA A 156 -18.48 15.11 0.68
N ASP A 157 -18.30 13.99 -0.03
CA ASP A 157 -19.26 12.90 0.01
C ASP A 157 -19.38 12.28 1.41
N SER A 158 -20.40 11.45 1.64
CA SER A 158 -20.48 10.69 2.89
C SER A 158 -19.23 9.81 3.09
N TRP A 159 -18.89 9.55 4.35
CA TRP A 159 -17.77 8.66 4.71
C TRP A 159 -17.79 7.34 3.93
N SER A 160 -18.97 6.71 3.78
CA SER A 160 -19.13 5.43 3.08
C SER A 160 -18.73 5.52 1.61
N THR A 161 -19.09 6.62 0.96
CA THR A 161 -18.81 6.85 -0.46
C THR A 161 -17.32 7.16 -0.66
N GLN A 162 -16.73 7.97 0.22
CA GLN A 162 -15.29 8.23 0.20
C GLN A 162 -14.48 6.94 0.44
N ALA A 163 -14.88 6.13 1.42
CA ALA A 163 -14.26 4.84 1.73
C ALA A 163 -14.32 3.89 0.55
N GLN A 164 -15.50 3.72 -0.06
CA GLN A 164 -15.66 2.83 -1.21
C GLN A 164 -14.79 3.27 -2.39
N ARG A 165 -14.76 4.57 -2.72
CA ARG A 165 -13.91 5.07 -3.82
C ARG A 165 -12.44 4.84 -3.54
N PHE A 166 -12.00 5.07 -2.31
CA PHE A 166 -10.63 4.79 -1.91
C PHE A 166 -10.30 3.30 -2.07
N ASP A 167 -11.18 2.40 -1.63
CA ASP A 167 -10.96 0.96 -1.74
C ASP A 167 -10.85 0.50 -3.22
N GLU A 168 -11.69 1.06 -4.10
CA GLU A 168 -11.62 0.84 -5.56
C GLU A 168 -10.28 1.34 -6.14
N ASP A 169 -9.86 2.55 -5.81
CA ASP A 169 -8.60 3.16 -6.28
C ASP A 169 -7.37 2.39 -5.76
N ALA A 170 -7.37 2.03 -4.48
CA ALA A 170 -6.28 1.28 -3.85
C ALA A 170 -6.13 -0.12 -4.47
N LEU A 171 -7.24 -0.81 -4.75
CA LEU A 171 -7.20 -2.12 -5.40
C LEU A 171 -6.76 -2.02 -6.86
N HIS A 172 -7.13 -0.96 -7.57
CA HIS A 172 -6.65 -0.69 -8.92
C HIS A 172 -5.12 -0.48 -8.94
N ILE A 173 -4.59 0.40 -8.07
CA ILE A 173 -3.14 0.63 -7.94
C ILE A 173 -2.41 -0.67 -7.61
N ALA A 174 -2.93 -1.43 -6.64
CA ALA A 174 -2.33 -2.68 -6.22
C ALA A 174 -2.28 -3.72 -7.34
N THR A 175 -3.37 -3.84 -8.10
CA THR A 175 -3.47 -4.79 -9.22
C THR A 175 -2.56 -4.36 -10.37
N SER A 176 -2.50 -3.06 -10.70
CA SER A 176 -1.62 -2.52 -11.73
C SER A 176 -0.15 -2.80 -11.39
N LEU A 177 0.27 -2.56 -10.14
CA LEU A 177 1.64 -2.80 -9.70
C LEU A 177 2.04 -4.28 -9.67
N LEU A 178 1.15 -5.16 -9.22
CA LEU A 178 1.49 -6.57 -8.93
C LEU A 178 1.19 -7.51 -10.10
N CYS A 179 0.15 -7.22 -10.87
CA CYS A 179 -0.35 -8.07 -11.95
C CYS A 179 -0.22 -7.42 -13.33
N GLY A 180 -0.04 -6.08 -13.40
CA GLY A 180 0.06 -5.32 -14.63
C GLY A 180 -1.23 -4.55 -14.97
N GLU A 181 -1.12 -3.63 -15.94
CA GLU A 181 -2.20 -2.70 -16.29
C GLU A 181 -3.44 -3.41 -16.87
N ASP A 182 -3.25 -4.46 -17.68
CA ASP A 182 -4.36 -5.20 -18.28
C ASP A 182 -5.23 -5.88 -17.22
N SER A 183 -4.61 -6.51 -16.21
CA SER A 183 -5.34 -7.09 -15.08
C SER A 183 -6.05 -6.03 -14.23
N ALA A 184 -5.46 -4.84 -14.08
CA ALA A 184 -6.11 -3.73 -13.40
C ALA A 184 -7.32 -3.20 -14.17
N LEU A 185 -7.23 -3.16 -15.50
CA LEU A 185 -8.33 -2.79 -16.38
C LEU A 185 -9.47 -3.83 -16.32
N GLU A 186 -9.14 -5.13 -16.39
CA GLU A 186 -10.13 -6.21 -16.23
C GLU A 186 -10.89 -6.10 -14.89
N LEU A 187 -10.17 -5.83 -13.80
CA LEU A 187 -10.76 -5.60 -12.49
C LEU A 187 -11.68 -4.38 -12.49
N SER A 188 -11.22 -3.23 -12.99
CA SER A 188 -12.02 -2.00 -13.04
C SER A 188 -13.29 -2.19 -13.88
N ILE A 189 -13.21 -2.94 -14.98
CA ILE A 189 -14.39 -3.31 -15.78
C ILE A 189 -15.31 -4.19 -14.94
N ALA A 190 -14.81 -5.26 -14.32
CA ALA A 190 -15.62 -6.17 -13.52
C ALA A 190 -16.33 -5.49 -12.35
N GLU A 191 -15.66 -4.59 -11.63
CA GLU A 191 -16.28 -3.82 -10.54
C GLU A 191 -17.33 -2.84 -11.06
N THR A 192 -17.07 -2.18 -12.19
CA THR A 192 -18.07 -1.32 -12.84
C THR A 192 -19.30 -2.13 -13.25
N VAL A 193 -19.13 -3.32 -13.83
CA VAL A 193 -20.24 -4.22 -14.16
C VAL A 193 -20.98 -4.65 -12.90
N ARG A 194 -20.26 -5.01 -11.82
CA ARG A 194 -20.88 -5.40 -10.54
C ARG A 194 -21.74 -4.27 -9.96
N ARG A 195 -21.27 -3.03 -10.02
CA ARG A 195 -21.96 -1.86 -9.46
C ARG A 195 -23.13 -1.40 -10.33
N GLU A 196 -22.89 -1.20 -11.62
CA GLU A 196 -23.82 -0.53 -12.52
C GLU A 196 -24.75 -1.47 -13.29
N ILE A 197 -24.39 -2.76 -13.43
CA ILE A 197 -25.09 -3.67 -14.34
C ILE A 197 -25.68 -4.88 -13.61
N LEU A 198 -25.00 -5.42 -12.59
CA LEU A 198 -25.40 -6.69 -11.97
C LEU A 198 -26.83 -6.65 -11.41
N HIS A 199 -27.28 -5.50 -10.92
CA HIS A 199 -28.64 -5.32 -10.40
C HIS A 199 -29.73 -5.39 -11.51
N LEU A 200 -29.36 -5.24 -12.78
CA LEU A 200 -30.25 -5.39 -13.93
C LEU A 200 -30.35 -6.85 -14.41
N VAL A 201 -29.43 -7.72 -13.98
CA VAL A 201 -29.39 -9.13 -14.38
C VAL A 201 -30.47 -9.90 -13.62
N PRO A 202 -31.48 -10.47 -14.28
CA PRO A 202 -32.52 -11.22 -13.59
C PRO A 202 -31.94 -12.47 -12.91
N ASN A 203 -32.44 -12.79 -11.72
CA ASN A 203 -32.04 -13.99 -10.99
C ASN A 203 -32.16 -15.25 -11.87
N GLY A 204 -31.09 -16.04 -11.90
CA GLY A 204 -31.03 -17.27 -12.69
C GLY A 204 -30.88 -17.08 -14.20
N ARG A 205 -30.65 -15.86 -14.71
CA ARG A 205 -30.36 -15.63 -16.13
C ARG A 205 -28.90 -15.29 -16.34
N LYS A 206 -28.34 -15.84 -17.42
CA LYS A 206 -27.04 -15.40 -17.94
C LYS A 206 -27.26 -14.17 -18.83
N VAL A 207 -26.51 -13.11 -18.59
CA VAL A 207 -26.37 -11.98 -19.51
C VAL A 207 -24.95 -12.01 -20.07
N GLU A 208 -24.82 -11.91 -21.39
CA GLU A 208 -23.55 -11.80 -22.08
C GLU A 208 -23.46 -10.43 -22.73
N ILE A 209 -22.45 -9.65 -22.31
CA ILE A 209 -22.20 -8.29 -22.81
C ILE A 209 -20.90 -8.34 -23.60
N SER A 210 -20.98 -7.97 -24.87
CA SER A 210 -19.82 -7.85 -25.75
C SER A 210 -19.65 -6.39 -26.14
N ILE A 211 -18.49 -5.81 -25.82
CA ILE A 211 -18.18 -4.41 -26.12
C ILE A 211 -16.97 -4.40 -27.06
N HIS A 212 -17.17 -3.90 -28.27
CA HIS A 212 -16.11 -3.63 -29.24
C HIS A 212 -16.27 -2.18 -29.69
N ARG A 213 -15.58 -1.24 -29.03
CA ARG A 213 -15.82 0.20 -29.24
C ARG A 213 -15.88 0.56 -30.74
N PRO A 214 -16.95 1.25 -31.21
CA PRO A 214 -18.05 1.84 -30.44
C PRO A 214 -19.25 0.91 -30.18
N ASP A 215 -19.23 -0.31 -30.71
CA ASP A 215 -20.35 -1.23 -30.71
C ASP A 215 -20.56 -1.92 -29.36
N ILE A 216 -21.83 -2.09 -29.01
CA ILE A 216 -22.26 -2.84 -27.83
C ILE A 216 -23.32 -3.87 -28.23
N GLY A 217 -23.08 -5.12 -27.87
CA GLY A 217 -24.02 -6.23 -28.02
C GLY A 217 -24.43 -6.77 -26.64
N VAL A 218 -25.72 -7.02 -26.46
CA VAL A 218 -26.25 -7.63 -25.25
C VAL A 218 -27.11 -8.82 -25.63
N VAL A 219 -26.78 -10.00 -25.10
CA VAL A 219 -27.54 -11.23 -25.27
C VAL A 219 -28.03 -11.70 -23.92
N LEU A 220 -29.34 -11.95 -23.83
CA LEU A 220 -29.99 -12.43 -22.63
C LEU A 220 -30.32 -13.91 -22.80
N GLY A 221 -29.68 -14.77 -22.03
CA GLY A 221 -29.89 -16.22 -22.07
C GLY A 221 -31.27 -16.61 -21.52
N ASP A 222 -31.68 -17.85 -21.79
CA ASP A 222 -32.97 -18.37 -21.34
C ASP A 222 -33.14 -18.29 -19.81
N PRO A 223 -34.38 -18.14 -19.31
CA PRO A 223 -34.66 -18.24 -17.87
C PRO A 223 -34.16 -19.58 -17.32
N ALA A 224 -33.53 -19.57 -16.14
CA ALA A 224 -33.24 -20.80 -15.41
C ALA A 224 -34.51 -21.65 -15.32
N LYS A 225 -34.39 -22.95 -15.63
CA LYS A 225 -35.46 -23.90 -15.39
C LYS A 225 -35.73 -23.91 -13.87
N THR A 226 -36.89 -23.40 -13.47
CA THR A 226 -37.38 -23.50 -12.09
C THR A 226 -37.43 -24.98 -11.70
N PRO A 227 -36.91 -25.39 -10.53
CA PRO A 227 -37.10 -26.75 -10.02
C PRO A 227 -38.58 -27.06 -9.75
#